data_AF-A0A8I1JIE3-F1
#
_entry.id   AF-A0A8I1JIE3-F1
#
_cell.length_a   1.000
_cell.length_b   1.000
_cell.length_c   1.000
_cell.angle_alpha   90.00
_cell.angle_beta   90.00
_cell.angle_gamma   90.00
#
_symmetry.space_group_name_H-M   'P 1'
#
loop_
_entity.id
_entity.type
_entity.pdbx_description
1 polymer ?
#
loop_
_entity_poly.entity_id
_entity_poly.type
_entity_poly.pdbx_seq_one_letter_code
_entity_poly.pdbx_strand_id
1 'polypeptide(L)'
;MANLEVLMRTDLKMRTGKMVAQSGHAGMRVVTSRLRKRGSVFSISAGDEALLRQFVESPEVRVSLVFGQNDLTEGTADGRDFHLIIDNGATEFAGVRTMTCGASGIFPKCQDPEDISVADTGVIPPVRQFFILSREGDASKAVAMEMAVIGCVTELHKLVEHDVDSGDFFIDPTREDHAFGDWILNGYPKIGLQVPTHGDLDRLKTSLSSAGITSTIVERGACKMLVTTPSAVSKISPVTSTLKLM
;
A
#
# COMPACT_ATOMS: atom_id res chain seq x y z
N MET A 1 -17.22 -4.37 -11.70
CA MET A 1 -16.83 -4.38 -10.26
C MET A 1 -15.42 -3.84 -10.19
N ALA A 2 -15.10 -3.03 -9.18
CA ALA A 2 -13.75 -2.52 -8.99
C ALA A 2 -12.88 -3.61 -8.33
N ASN A 3 -12.09 -4.33 -9.13
CA ASN A 3 -11.20 -5.41 -8.67
C ASN A 3 -9.73 -5.02 -8.92
N LEU A 4 -8.80 -5.53 -8.10
CA LEU A 4 -7.36 -5.29 -8.25
C LEU A 4 -6.60 -6.61 -8.44
N GLU A 5 -5.78 -6.69 -9.48
CA GLU A 5 -4.89 -7.82 -9.72
C GLU A 5 -3.42 -7.42 -9.50
N VAL A 6 -2.67 -8.26 -8.79
CA VAL A 6 -1.22 -8.12 -8.60
C VAL A 6 -0.51 -9.33 -9.19
N LEU A 7 0.45 -9.10 -10.08
CA LEU A 7 1.40 -10.12 -10.53
C LEU A 7 2.68 -10.00 -9.70
N MET A 8 3.04 -11.07 -8.99
CA MET A 8 4.19 -11.07 -8.07
C MET A 8 5.26 -12.06 -8.52
N ARG A 9 6.49 -11.58 -8.73
CA ARG A 9 7.62 -12.45 -9.09
C ARG A 9 8.06 -13.33 -7.94
N THR A 10 8.24 -14.62 -8.25
CA THR A 10 8.70 -15.63 -7.29
C THR A 10 10.16 -16.03 -7.48
N ASP A 11 10.74 -15.79 -8.66
CA ASP A 11 12.14 -16.07 -8.99
C ASP A 11 13.14 -15.25 -8.16
N LEU A 12 12.70 -14.12 -7.61
CA LEU A 12 13.49 -13.21 -6.77
C LEU A 12 13.72 -13.72 -5.32
N LYS A 13 13.08 -14.83 -4.92
CA LYS A 13 13.20 -15.42 -3.56
C LYS A 13 12.93 -14.43 -2.41
N MET A 14 12.08 -13.43 -2.64
CA MET A 14 11.70 -12.44 -1.63
C MET A 14 11.10 -13.11 -0.39
N ARG A 15 11.49 -12.63 0.80
CA ARG A 15 10.82 -13.01 2.05
C ARG A 15 9.38 -12.49 2.07
N THR A 16 8.51 -13.08 2.88
CA THR A 16 7.08 -12.73 2.90
C THR A 16 6.85 -11.26 3.22
N GLY A 17 7.56 -10.69 4.20
CA GLY A 17 7.44 -9.27 4.51
C GLY A 17 7.81 -8.33 3.35
N LYS A 18 8.72 -8.74 2.47
CA LYS A 18 9.08 -8.00 1.26
C LYS A 18 7.98 -8.10 0.21
N MET A 19 7.45 -9.30 -0.03
CA MET A 19 6.34 -9.50 -0.97
C MET A 19 5.10 -8.69 -0.57
N VAL A 20 4.76 -8.67 0.72
CA VAL A 20 3.70 -7.84 1.32
C VAL A 20 3.95 -6.34 1.12
N ALA A 21 5.18 -5.87 1.34
CA ALA A 21 5.53 -4.47 1.11
C ALA A 21 5.41 -4.08 -0.36
N GLN A 22 5.90 -4.92 -1.28
CA GLN A 22 5.81 -4.66 -2.72
C GLN A 22 4.37 -4.75 -3.24
N SER A 23 3.53 -5.68 -2.74
CA SER A 23 2.11 -5.75 -3.14
C SER A 23 1.33 -4.54 -2.66
N GLY A 24 1.55 -4.10 -1.40
CA GLY A 24 0.97 -2.85 -0.90
C GLY A 24 1.42 -1.63 -1.71
N HIS A 25 2.68 -1.58 -2.15
CA HIS A 25 3.16 -0.53 -3.07
C HIS A 25 2.42 -0.60 -4.41
N ALA A 26 2.26 -1.79 -4.99
CA ALA A 26 1.54 -1.96 -6.25
C ALA A 26 0.08 -1.46 -6.16
N GLY A 27 -0.62 -1.79 -5.07
CA GLY A 27 -1.97 -1.28 -4.82
C GLY A 27 -2.03 0.24 -4.68
N MET A 28 -1.07 0.82 -3.97
CA MET A 28 -0.93 2.28 -3.84
C MET A 28 -0.74 2.95 -5.21
N ARG A 29 0.12 2.38 -6.06
CA ARG A 29 0.44 2.93 -7.38
C ARG A 29 -0.77 2.97 -8.30
N VAL A 30 -1.61 1.94 -8.27
CA VAL A 30 -2.89 1.91 -8.99
C VAL A 30 -3.76 3.11 -8.61
N VAL A 31 -3.90 3.41 -7.32
CA VAL A 31 -4.71 4.55 -6.87
C VAL A 31 -4.03 5.90 -7.14
N THR A 32 -2.73 6.02 -6.86
CA THR A 32 -2.03 7.30 -6.99
C THR A 32 -1.86 7.74 -8.44
N SER A 33 -1.93 6.83 -9.42
CA SER A 33 -1.98 7.15 -10.85
C SER A 33 -3.23 7.97 -11.27
N ARG A 34 -4.29 7.91 -10.45
CA ARG A 34 -5.57 8.61 -10.67
C ARG A 34 -5.64 9.95 -9.96
N LEU A 35 -4.69 10.22 -9.08
CA LEU A 35 -4.59 11.51 -8.42
C LEU A 35 -4.02 12.54 -9.39
N ARG A 36 -4.45 13.80 -9.24
CA ARG A 36 -3.94 14.95 -9.98
C ARG A 36 -3.45 15.99 -9.00
N LYS A 37 -2.24 16.51 -9.18
CA LYS A 37 -1.69 17.50 -8.27
C LYS A 37 -2.32 18.88 -8.55
N ARG A 38 -2.97 19.48 -7.55
CA ARG A 38 -3.53 20.84 -7.61
C ARG A 38 -2.95 21.67 -6.47
N GLY A 39 -1.89 22.43 -6.76
CA GLY A 39 -1.16 23.17 -5.72
C GLY A 39 -0.53 22.23 -4.68
N SER A 40 -0.95 22.34 -3.42
CA SER A 40 -0.47 21.49 -2.32
C SER A 40 -1.29 20.21 -2.11
N VAL A 41 -2.45 20.07 -2.75
CA VAL A 41 -3.35 18.91 -2.58
C VAL A 41 -3.32 17.99 -3.79
N PHE A 42 -3.79 16.76 -3.60
CA PHE A 42 -4.03 15.79 -4.66
C PHE A 42 -5.52 15.62 -4.87
N SER A 43 -6.06 16.02 -6.02
CA SER A 43 -7.47 15.81 -6.36
C SER A 43 -7.70 14.45 -7.00
N ILE A 44 -8.87 13.85 -6.75
CA ILE A 44 -9.39 12.66 -7.44
C ILE A 44 -10.74 13.00 -8.06
N SER A 45 -11.02 12.48 -9.26
CA SER A 45 -12.32 12.71 -9.90
C SER A 45 -13.44 12.00 -9.14
N ALA A 46 -14.67 12.55 -9.13
CA ALA A 46 -15.80 11.91 -8.48
C ALA A 46 -16.09 10.48 -9.00
N GLY A 47 -15.85 10.23 -10.30
CA GLY A 47 -16.00 8.89 -10.88
C GLY A 47 -14.95 7.90 -10.39
N ASP A 48 -13.70 8.33 -10.27
CA ASP A 48 -12.64 7.50 -9.70
C ASP A 48 -12.84 7.28 -8.20
N GLU A 49 -13.27 8.31 -7.47
CA GLU A 49 -13.60 8.21 -6.05
C GLU A 49 -14.70 7.18 -5.80
N ALA A 50 -15.78 7.20 -6.60
CA ALA A 50 -16.85 6.21 -6.49
C ALA A 50 -16.37 4.77 -6.72
N LEU A 51 -15.44 4.55 -7.67
CA LEU A 51 -14.83 3.24 -7.92
C LEU A 51 -13.89 2.81 -6.78
N LEU A 52 -13.10 3.74 -6.25
CA LEU A 52 -12.23 3.51 -5.10
C LEU A 52 -13.06 3.15 -3.86
N ARG A 53 -14.14 3.89 -3.60
CA ARG A 53 -15.09 3.62 -2.53
C ARG A 53 -15.73 2.24 -2.69
N GLN A 54 -16.20 1.91 -3.89
CA GLN A 54 -16.74 0.57 -4.21
C GLN A 54 -15.73 -0.54 -3.90
N PHE A 55 -14.47 -0.35 -4.28
CA PHE A 55 -13.39 -1.30 -3.94
C PHE A 55 -13.18 -1.41 -2.43
N VAL A 56 -13.15 -0.30 -1.69
CA VAL A 56 -12.93 -0.34 -0.23
C VAL A 56 -14.09 -0.99 0.53
N GLU A 57 -15.32 -0.80 0.06
CA GLU A 57 -16.52 -1.42 0.66
C GLU A 57 -16.63 -2.92 0.36
N SER A 58 -16.15 -3.36 -0.81
CA SER A 58 -16.17 -4.77 -1.21
C SER A 58 -14.86 -5.14 -1.92
N PRO A 59 -13.76 -5.30 -1.17
CA PRO A 59 -12.45 -5.44 -1.78
C PRO A 59 -12.29 -6.81 -2.44
N GLU A 60 -12.09 -6.79 -3.75
CA GLU A 60 -11.68 -7.93 -4.55
C GLU A 60 -10.23 -7.76 -5.01
N VAL A 61 -9.33 -8.50 -4.38
CA VAL A 61 -7.91 -8.53 -4.74
C VAL A 61 -7.53 -9.95 -5.13
N ARG A 62 -6.82 -10.09 -6.26
CA ARG A 62 -6.23 -11.35 -6.70
C ARG A 62 -4.72 -11.19 -6.81
N VAL A 63 -3.97 -12.11 -6.22
CA VAL A 63 -2.52 -12.17 -6.38
C VAL A 63 -2.14 -13.40 -7.18
N SER A 64 -1.52 -13.18 -8.35
CA SER A 64 -1.01 -14.23 -9.23
C SER A 64 0.51 -14.29 -9.10
N LEU A 65 1.04 -15.48 -8.81
CA LEU A 65 2.47 -15.72 -8.72
C LEU A 65 3.05 -16.01 -10.11
N VAL A 66 4.08 -15.28 -10.50
CA VAL A 66 4.72 -15.38 -11.82
C VAL A 66 6.22 -15.67 -11.69
N PHE A 67 6.85 -16.18 -12.74
CA PHE A 67 8.25 -16.60 -12.74
C PHE A 67 9.06 -15.79 -13.76
N GLY A 68 9.76 -14.76 -13.26
CA GLY A 68 10.62 -13.92 -14.08
C GLY A 68 9.96 -12.61 -14.53
N GLN A 69 10.76 -11.80 -15.22
CA GLN A 69 10.36 -10.46 -15.64
C GLN A 69 9.41 -10.47 -16.84
N ASN A 70 9.52 -11.47 -17.73
CA ASN A 70 8.74 -11.52 -18.97
C ASN A 70 7.24 -11.59 -18.69
N ASP A 71 6.83 -12.36 -17.68
CA ASP A 71 5.43 -12.46 -17.26
C ASP A 71 4.84 -11.09 -16.82
N LEU A 72 5.66 -10.21 -16.25
CA LEU A 72 5.23 -8.85 -15.91
C LEU A 72 5.09 -7.96 -17.15
N THR A 73 5.98 -8.12 -18.13
CA THR A 73 5.91 -7.36 -19.39
C THR A 73 4.78 -7.81 -20.31
N GLU A 74 4.36 -9.07 -20.23
CA GLU A 74 3.15 -9.51 -20.94
C GLU A 74 1.89 -8.85 -20.34
N GLY A 75 1.87 -8.65 -19.01
CA GLY A 75 0.81 -7.90 -18.33
C GLY A 75 0.65 -6.44 -18.78
N THR A 76 1.70 -5.80 -19.29
CA THR A 76 1.58 -4.43 -19.84
C THR A 76 1.02 -4.41 -21.27
N ALA A 77 1.05 -5.55 -21.98
CA ALA A 77 0.62 -5.65 -23.37
C ALA A 77 -0.88 -5.88 -23.54
N ASP A 78 -1.60 -6.24 -22.46
CA ASP A 78 -3.03 -6.58 -22.52
C ASP A 78 -3.97 -5.35 -22.60
N GLY A 79 -3.40 -4.15 -22.63
CA GLY A 79 -4.14 -2.90 -22.80
C GLY A 79 -4.79 -2.37 -21.52
N ARG A 80 -4.67 -3.04 -20.37
CA ARG A 80 -5.06 -2.52 -19.06
C ARG A 80 -4.12 -1.42 -18.59
N ASP A 81 -4.57 -0.64 -17.62
CA ASP A 81 -3.70 0.29 -16.90
C ASP A 81 -2.85 -0.50 -15.90
N PHE A 82 -1.67 -0.92 -16.36
CA PHE A 82 -0.78 -1.83 -15.65
C PHE A 82 0.46 -1.09 -15.14
N HIS A 83 0.66 -1.14 -13.83
CA HIS A 83 1.67 -0.38 -13.11
C HIS A 83 2.80 -1.28 -12.63
N LEU A 84 3.99 -1.13 -13.20
CA LEU A 84 5.19 -1.86 -12.78
C LEU A 84 5.83 -1.24 -11.54
N ILE A 85 6.23 -2.08 -10.60
CA ILE A 85 6.94 -1.69 -9.38
C ILE A 85 8.40 -2.11 -9.48
N ILE A 86 9.29 -1.12 -9.38
CA ILE A 86 10.73 -1.30 -9.40
C ILE A 86 11.26 -0.99 -8.00
N ASP A 87 11.81 -2.00 -7.34
CA ASP A 87 12.51 -1.82 -6.07
C ASP A 87 13.86 -1.14 -6.30
N ASN A 88 14.24 -0.25 -5.39
CA ASN A 88 15.51 0.48 -5.43
C ASN A 88 16.71 -0.38 -4.97
N GLY A 89 16.48 -1.61 -4.49
CA GLY A 89 17.53 -2.59 -4.19
C GLY A 89 18.30 -2.33 -2.90
N ALA A 90 17.90 -1.35 -2.10
CA ALA A 90 18.62 -0.92 -0.89
C ALA A 90 18.72 -1.98 0.21
N THR A 91 17.98 -3.10 0.11
CA THR A 91 17.93 -4.15 1.13
C THR A 91 18.30 -5.53 0.56
N GLU A 92 17.44 -6.10 -0.29
CA GLU A 92 17.57 -7.49 -0.77
C GLU A 92 18.28 -7.64 -2.13
N PHE A 93 18.51 -6.54 -2.86
CA PHE A 93 19.05 -6.59 -4.22
C PHE A 93 20.39 -5.85 -4.38
N ALA A 94 21.13 -5.62 -3.30
CA ALA A 94 22.48 -5.05 -3.32
C ALA A 94 22.62 -3.75 -4.14
N GLY A 95 21.60 -2.87 -4.08
CA GLY A 95 21.53 -1.61 -4.82
C GLY A 95 21.08 -1.75 -6.28
N VAL A 96 20.78 -2.96 -6.76
CA VAL A 96 20.29 -3.19 -8.13
C VAL A 96 18.80 -2.92 -8.20
N ARG A 97 18.42 -1.96 -9.06
CA ARG A 97 17.01 -1.70 -9.37
C ARG A 97 16.37 -2.95 -9.97
N THR A 98 15.33 -3.46 -9.32
CA THR A 98 14.76 -4.78 -9.63
C THR A 98 13.25 -4.66 -9.78
N MET A 99 12.72 -5.05 -10.95
CA MET A 99 11.28 -5.10 -11.18
C MET A 99 10.66 -6.24 -10.35
N THR A 100 9.88 -5.93 -9.31
CA THR A 100 9.41 -6.95 -8.35
C THR A 100 8.02 -7.48 -8.65
N CYS A 101 7.12 -6.60 -9.07
CA CYS A 101 5.71 -6.93 -9.30
C CYS A 101 5.07 -5.89 -10.22
N GLY A 102 3.82 -6.12 -10.60
CA GLY A 102 2.96 -5.11 -11.20
C GLY A 102 1.51 -5.29 -10.78
N ALA A 103 0.71 -4.25 -10.95
CA ALA A 103 -0.72 -4.30 -10.62
C ALA A 103 -1.58 -3.53 -11.61
N SER A 104 -2.84 -3.93 -11.71
CA SER A 104 -3.87 -3.25 -12.50
C SER A 104 -5.24 -3.37 -11.83
N GLY A 105 -6.19 -2.55 -12.29
CA GLY A 105 -7.58 -2.63 -11.87
C GLY A 105 -8.06 -1.42 -11.06
N ILE A 106 -9.19 -1.58 -10.37
CA ILE A 106 -10.05 -0.54 -9.76
C ILE A 106 -10.64 0.43 -10.80
N PHE A 107 -9.80 1.01 -11.65
CA PHE A 107 -10.16 2.05 -12.60
C PHE A 107 -10.12 1.54 -14.06
N PRO A 108 -10.95 2.11 -14.95
CA PRO A 108 -10.76 1.97 -16.39
C PRO A 108 -9.40 2.53 -16.83
N LYS A 109 -8.96 2.15 -18.02
CA LYS A 109 -7.70 2.61 -18.60
C LYS A 109 -7.61 4.13 -18.60
N CYS A 110 -6.55 4.68 -18.00
CA CYS A 110 -6.20 6.09 -18.11
C CYS A 110 -5.47 6.33 -19.44
N GLN A 111 -5.85 7.39 -20.18
CA GLN A 111 -5.08 7.82 -21.35
C GLN A 111 -3.85 8.64 -20.96
N ASP A 112 -3.99 9.48 -19.91
CA ASP A 112 -2.94 10.38 -19.44
C ASP A 112 -2.73 10.22 -17.91
N PRO A 113 -2.08 9.13 -17.46
CA PRO A 113 -1.73 9.01 -16.05
C PRO A 113 -0.69 10.07 -15.68
N GLU A 114 -0.93 10.81 -14.61
CA GLU A 114 0.10 11.67 -14.02
C GLU A 114 0.97 10.82 -13.09
N ASP A 115 2.26 10.84 -13.34
CA ASP A 115 3.22 10.38 -12.34
C ASP A 115 3.38 11.46 -11.29
N ILE A 116 2.82 11.20 -10.11
CA ILE A 116 3.24 11.88 -8.90
C ILE A 116 4.72 11.54 -8.71
N SER A 117 5.58 12.40 -9.24
CA SER A 117 7.03 12.29 -9.07
C SER A 117 7.32 12.38 -7.59
N VAL A 118 7.80 11.26 -7.04
CA VAL A 118 8.44 11.19 -5.74
C VAL A 118 9.66 12.11 -5.83
N ALA A 119 9.61 13.28 -5.18
CA ALA A 119 10.71 14.22 -5.24
C ALA A 119 11.87 13.67 -4.39
N ASP A 120 13.06 13.59 -4.97
CA ASP A 120 14.30 13.21 -4.27
C ASP A 120 14.78 14.41 -3.42
N THR A 121 13.98 14.79 -2.43
CA THR A 121 14.17 16.01 -1.64
C THR A 121 14.78 15.70 -0.28
N GLY A 122 16.05 15.29 -0.26
CA GLY A 122 16.88 15.33 0.93
C GLY A 122 16.38 14.51 2.13
N VAL A 123 16.86 14.87 3.33
CA VAL A 123 16.63 14.11 4.58
C VAL A 123 15.20 14.34 5.09
N ILE A 124 14.25 13.58 4.58
CA ILE A 124 12.89 13.51 5.11
C ILE A 124 12.91 12.62 6.37
N PRO A 125 12.20 12.97 7.45
CA PRO A 125 12.07 12.08 8.61
C PRO A 125 11.65 10.68 8.16
N PRO A 126 12.23 9.60 8.70
CA PRO A 126 11.87 8.27 8.26
C PRO A 126 10.41 8.01 8.62
N VAL A 127 9.51 8.05 7.64
CA VAL A 127 8.11 7.64 7.76
C VAL A 127 7.98 6.25 7.18
N ARG A 128 7.13 5.38 7.76
CA ARG A 128 6.84 4.05 7.22
C ARG A 128 5.39 3.64 7.47
N GLN A 129 4.85 2.84 6.58
CA GLN A 129 3.63 2.07 6.81
C GLN A 129 3.97 0.65 7.27
N PHE A 130 3.21 0.12 8.23
CA PHE A 130 3.46 -1.19 8.82
C PHE A 130 2.32 -2.15 8.47
N PHE A 131 2.69 -3.35 8.04
CA PHE A 131 1.80 -4.50 7.87
C PHE A 131 2.17 -5.53 8.92
N ILE A 132 1.28 -5.78 9.89
CA ILE A 132 1.54 -6.70 10.99
C ILE A 132 0.58 -7.89 10.87
N LEU A 133 1.12 -9.06 10.53
CA LEU A 133 0.34 -10.28 10.31
C LEU A 133 0.24 -11.09 11.60
N SER A 134 -0.94 -11.60 11.91
CA SER A 134 -1.09 -12.66 12.91
C SER A 134 -0.64 -13.99 12.32
N ARG A 135 0.17 -14.74 13.07
CA ARG A 135 0.54 -16.12 12.72
C ARG A 135 -0.59 -17.12 12.98
N GLU A 136 -1.59 -16.72 13.76
CA GLU A 136 -2.84 -17.47 13.92
C GLU A 136 -3.62 -17.37 12.60
N GLY A 137 -4.04 -18.51 12.03
CA GLY A 137 -4.73 -18.57 10.74
C GLY A 137 -3.89 -19.05 9.55
N ASP A 138 -2.57 -19.19 9.71
CA ASP A 138 -1.64 -19.78 8.71
C ASP A 138 -1.77 -19.19 7.30
N ALA A 139 -1.68 -17.86 7.21
CA ALA A 139 -1.84 -17.14 5.95
C ALA A 139 -0.80 -17.56 4.91
N SER A 140 -1.27 -17.98 3.73
CA SER A 140 -0.40 -18.14 2.57
C SER A 140 0.23 -16.79 2.17
N LYS A 141 1.35 -16.82 1.44
CA LYS A 141 1.97 -15.60 0.91
C LYS A 141 1.00 -14.78 0.06
N ALA A 142 0.14 -15.43 -0.72
CA ALA A 142 -0.88 -14.78 -1.55
C ALA A 142 -1.90 -14.03 -0.67
N VAL A 143 -2.46 -14.71 0.34
CA VAL A 143 -3.43 -14.11 1.27
C VAL A 143 -2.83 -12.94 2.04
N ALA A 144 -1.57 -13.05 2.50
CA ALA A 144 -0.88 -11.94 3.15
C ALA A 144 -0.71 -10.73 2.22
N MET A 145 -0.36 -10.95 0.95
CA MET A 145 -0.23 -9.88 -0.05
C MET A 145 -1.59 -9.23 -0.38
N GLU A 146 -2.66 -10.01 -0.48
CA GLU A 146 -4.02 -9.49 -0.67
C GLU A 146 -4.43 -8.58 0.48
N MET A 147 -4.27 -9.04 1.74
CA MET A 147 -4.58 -8.23 2.91
C MET A 147 -3.77 -6.92 2.95
N ALA A 148 -2.50 -6.97 2.53
CA ALA A 148 -1.64 -5.79 2.45
C ALA A 148 -2.15 -4.77 1.44
N VAL A 149 -2.55 -5.21 0.25
CA VAL A 149 -3.15 -4.34 -0.78
C VAL A 149 -4.42 -3.68 -0.25
N ILE A 150 -5.33 -4.48 0.31
CA ILE A 150 -6.61 -4.00 0.85
C ILE A 150 -6.35 -2.95 1.92
N GLY A 151 -5.59 -3.28 2.94
CA GLY A 151 -5.32 -2.36 4.04
C GLY A 151 -4.60 -1.10 3.58
N CYS A 152 -3.66 -1.21 2.65
CA CYS A 152 -2.94 -0.06 2.12
C CYS A 152 -3.87 0.91 1.37
N VAL A 153 -4.75 0.38 0.51
CA VAL A 153 -5.75 1.18 -0.23
C VAL A 153 -6.84 1.73 0.69
N THR A 154 -7.29 0.95 1.68
CA THR A 154 -8.25 1.41 2.69
C THR A 154 -7.68 2.56 3.52
N GLU A 155 -6.44 2.47 3.98
CA GLU A 155 -5.82 3.57 4.74
C GLU A 155 -5.64 4.83 3.89
N LEU A 156 -5.34 4.69 2.59
CA LEU A 156 -5.31 5.84 1.68
C LEU A 156 -6.69 6.48 1.52
N HIS A 157 -7.73 5.67 1.30
CA HIS A 157 -9.08 6.17 1.07
C HIS A 157 -9.62 6.96 2.27
N LYS A 158 -9.21 6.63 3.50
CA LYS A 158 -9.56 7.41 4.71
C LYS A 158 -9.05 8.85 4.69
N LEU A 159 -8.05 9.14 3.85
CA LEU A 159 -7.46 10.48 3.69
C LEU A 159 -8.16 11.29 2.59
N VAL A 160 -9.13 10.69 1.89
CA VAL A 160 -9.93 11.39 0.89
C VAL A 160 -10.98 12.23 1.61
N GLU A 161 -10.87 13.54 1.46
CA GLU A 161 -11.83 14.53 1.90
C GLU A 161 -12.75 14.92 0.74
N HIS A 162 -13.97 15.34 1.08
CA HIS A 162 -14.94 15.86 0.13
C HIS A 162 -15.16 17.34 0.44
N ASP A 163 -14.84 18.20 -0.52
CA ASP A 163 -15.17 19.62 -0.47
C ASP A 163 -16.64 19.79 -0.87
N VAL A 164 -17.49 20.10 0.10
CA VAL A 164 -18.94 20.25 -0.12
C VAL A 164 -19.26 21.42 -1.04
N ASP A 165 -18.41 22.45 -1.08
CA ASP A 165 -18.66 23.67 -1.85
C ASP A 165 -18.32 23.47 -3.34
N SER A 166 -17.21 22.78 -3.62
CA SER A 166 -16.79 22.50 -5.01
C SER A 166 -17.31 21.16 -5.55
N GLY A 167 -17.71 20.23 -4.66
CA GLY A 167 -18.02 18.84 -5.02
C GLY A 167 -16.78 18.01 -5.40
N ASP A 168 -15.58 18.57 -5.21
CA ASP A 168 -14.33 17.89 -5.52
C ASP A 168 -13.88 17.00 -4.35
N PHE A 169 -13.15 15.95 -4.69
CA PHE A 169 -12.51 15.07 -3.73
C PHE A 169 -11.00 15.30 -3.74
N PHE A 170 -10.39 15.37 -2.57
CA PHE A 170 -8.97 15.66 -2.46
C PHE A 170 -8.32 14.95 -1.29
N ILE A 171 -7.01 14.82 -1.36
CA ILE A 171 -6.14 14.40 -0.26
C ILE A 171 -5.20 15.57 0.02
N ASP A 172 -5.23 16.09 1.24
CA ASP A 172 -4.30 17.12 1.68
C ASP A 172 -3.12 16.49 2.42
N PRO A 173 -1.94 16.37 1.78
CA PRO A 173 -0.76 15.77 2.41
C PRO A 173 -0.19 16.60 3.57
N THR A 174 -0.72 17.80 3.81
CA THR A 174 -0.27 18.71 4.87
C THR A 174 -1.12 18.65 6.14
N ARG A 175 -2.34 18.06 6.08
CA ARG A 175 -3.31 18.09 7.20
C ARG A 175 -3.09 17.05 8.30
N GLU A 176 -2.23 16.04 8.09
CA GLU A 176 -1.88 15.03 9.09
C GLU A 176 -0.36 14.91 9.28
N ASP A 177 0.18 15.39 10.41
CA ASP A 177 1.55 15.13 10.96
C ASP A 177 2.70 15.08 9.92
N HIS A 178 2.55 15.77 8.78
CA HIS A 178 3.32 15.63 7.53
C HIS A 178 3.59 14.19 7.02
N ALA A 179 3.22 13.15 7.77
CA ALA A 179 3.68 11.79 7.58
C ALA A 179 3.18 11.22 6.25
N PHE A 180 1.94 11.53 5.86
CA PHE A 180 1.41 11.06 4.59
C PHE A 180 2.11 11.70 3.38
N GLY A 181 2.30 13.02 3.39
CA GLY A 181 3.06 13.73 2.36
C GLY A 181 4.48 13.22 2.25
N ASP A 182 5.18 13.11 3.38
CA ASP A 182 6.52 12.56 3.47
C ASP A 182 6.57 11.10 3.00
N TRP A 183 5.55 10.30 3.30
CA TRP A 183 5.49 8.91 2.85
C TRP A 183 5.37 8.78 1.33
N ILE A 184 4.56 9.63 0.69
CA ILE A 184 4.50 9.73 -0.77
C ILE A 184 5.88 10.12 -1.31
N LEU A 185 6.49 11.18 -0.76
CA LEU A 185 7.79 11.71 -1.19
C LEU A 185 8.97 10.78 -0.89
N ASN A 186 8.81 9.78 -0.03
CA ASN A 186 9.82 8.75 0.24
C ASN A 186 9.61 7.45 -0.55
N GLY A 187 8.71 7.43 -1.53
CA GLY A 187 8.46 6.23 -2.34
C GLY A 187 7.69 5.14 -1.60
N TYR A 188 6.81 5.57 -0.69
CA TYR A 188 5.89 4.72 0.06
C TYR A 188 6.54 3.59 0.89
N PRO A 189 7.56 3.89 1.72
CA PRO A 189 8.29 2.89 2.48
C PRO A 189 7.36 2.08 3.39
N LYS A 190 7.58 0.77 3.39
CA LYS A 190 6.70 -0.24 3.98
C LYS A 190 7.51 -1.30 4.71
N ILE A 191 6.96 -1.87 5.78
CA ILE A 191 7.59 -2.96 6.52
C ILE A 191 6.56 -4.02 6.92
N GLY A 192 6.93 -5.29 6.71
CA GLY A 192 6.16 -6.45 7.13
C GLY A 192 6.67 -7.02 8.46
N LEU A 193 5.80 -7.06 9.46
CA LEU A 193 6.02 -7.60 10.79
C LEU A 193 5.01 -8.72 11.09
N GLN A 194 5.22 -9.43 12.19
CA GLN A 194 4.30 -10.49 12.63
C GLN A 194 4.16 -10.57 14.16
N VAL A 195 2.98 -11.01 14.59
CA VAL A 195 2.65 -11.35 15.98
C VAL A 195 2.16 -12.80 16.11
N PRO A 196 2.26 -13.43 17.29
CA PRO A 196 1.84 -14.82 17.47
C PRO A 196 0.34 -15.08 17.26
N THR A 197 -0.53 -14.22 17.79
CA THR A 197 -1.99 -14.47 17.86
C THR A 197 -2.82 -13.30 17.35
N HIS A 198 -4.09 -13.56 17.05
CA HIS A 198 -5.09 -12.53 16.74
C HIS A 198 -5.29 -11.59 17.93
N GLY A 199 -5.27 -12.13 19.15
CA GLY A 199 -5.36 -11.32 20.36
C GLY A 199 -4.16 -10.37 20.56
N ASP A 200 -2.98 -10.72 20.04
CA ASP A 200 -1.83 -9.80 20.01
C ASP A 200 -2.06 -8.64 19.05
N LEU A 201 -2.73 -8.86 17.89
CA LEU A 201 -3.10 -7.78 16.98
C LEU A 201 -4.09 -6.81 17.62
N ASP A 202 -5.09 -7.30 18.34
CA ASP A 202 -6.09 -6.45 19.00
C ASP A 202 -5.46 -5.57 20.10
N ARG A 203 -4.55 -6.16 20.89
CA ARG A 203 -3.74 -5.41 21.86
C ARG A 203 -2.87 -4.36 21.17
N LEU A 204 -2.19 -4.74 20.09
CA LEU A 204 -1.33 -3.85 19.34
C LEU A 204 -2.10 -2.68 18.71
N LYS A 205 -3.28 -2.94 18.14
CA LYS A 205 -4.20 -1.91 17.64
C LYS A 205 -4.57 -0.90 18.73
N THR A 206 -4.82 -1.38 19.94
CA THR A 206 -5.12 -0.53 21.10
C THR A 206 -3.91 0.35 21.44
N SER A 207 -2.70 -0.22 21.52
CA SER A 207 -1.46 0.53 21.77
C SER A 207 -1.17 1.57 20.69
N LEU A 208 -1.39 1.24 19.41
CA LEU A 208 -1.24 2.20 18.30
C LEU A 208 -2.25 3.34 18.40
N SER A 209 -3.51 3.04 18.70
CA SER A 209 -4.55 4.06 18.92
C SER A 209 -4.17 5.00 20.07
N SER A 210 -3.69 4.47 21.20
CA SER A 210 -3.19 5.27 22.33
C SER A 210 -1.97 6.14 21.96
N ALA A 211 -1.19 5.74 20.97
CA ALA A 211 -0.08 6.53 20.42
C ALA A 211 -0.52 7.51 19.31
N GLY A 212 -1.83 7.63 19.04
CA GLY A 212 -2.36 8.48 17.97
C GLY A 212 -1.98 8.00 16.57
N ILE A 213 -1.87 6.68 16.39
CA ILE A 213 -1.62 6.02 15.11
C ILE A 213 -2.88 5.25 14.70
N THR A 214 -3.48 5.67 13.60
CA THR A 214 -4.64 4.99 13.03
C THR A 214 -4.23 3.68 12.36
N SER A 215 -5.10 2.67 12.44
CA SER A 215 -4.88 1.39 11.79
C SER A 215 -6.18 0.65 11.48
N THR A 216 -6.14 -0.24 10.50
CA THR A 216 -7.23 -1.14 10.11
C THR A 216 -6.83 -2.59 10.28
N ILE A 217 -7.76 -3.41 10.79
CA ILE A 217 -7.63 -4.87 10.71
C ILE A 217 -8.29 -5.31 9.40
N VAL A 218 -7.54 -6.02 8.57
CA VAL A 218 -8.01 -6.68 7.36
C VAL A 218 -8.11 -8.17 7.65
N GLU A 219 -9.23 -8.78 7.26
CA GLU A 219 -9.50 -10.20 7.47
C GLU A 219 -9.70 -10.92 6.12
N ARG A 220 -9.11 -12.12 6.01
CA ARG A 220 -9.31 -13.03 4.87
C ARG A 220 -9.41 -14.47 5.39
N GLY A 221 -10.63 -15.02 5.40
CA GLY A 221 -10.88 -16.30 6.03
C GLY A 221 -10.52 -16.24 7.51
N ALA A 222 -9.65 -17.15 7.97
CA ALA A 222 -9.15 -17.17 9.35
C ALA A 222 -7.93 -16.25 9.60
N CYS A 223 -7.43 -15.56 8.58
CA CYS A 223 -6.23 -14.73 8.66
C CYS A 223 -6.57 -13.28 9.02
N LYS A 224 -5.70 -12.63 9.80
CA LYS A 224 -5.82 -11.21 10.15
C LYS A 224 -4.50 -10.47 9.95
N MET A 225 -4.58 -9.26 9.44
CA MET A 225 -3.45 -8.33 9.32
C MET A 225 -3.86 -6.95 9.82
N LEU A 226 -3.05 -6.35 10.67
CA LEU A 226 -3.17 -4.95 11.06
C LEU A 226 -2.33 -4.09 10.11
N VAL A 227 -2.94 -3.07 9.50
CA VAL A 227 -2.28 -2.13 8.60
C VAL A 227 -2.40 -0.74 9.17
N THR A 228 -1.27 -0.04 9.35
CA THR A 228 -1.25 1.30 9.92
C THR A 228 -1.41 2.37 8.84
N THR A 229 -1.81 3.58 9.22
CA THR A 229 -1.44 4.76 8.43
C THR A 229 0.08 4.92 8.41
N PRO A 230 0.65 5.63 7.42
CA PRO A 230 2.05 6.02 7.48
C PRO A 230 2.33 6.82 8.75
N SER A 231 3.43 6.53 9.42
CA SER A 231 3.81 7.22 10.66
C SER A 231 5.31 7.41 10.76
N ALA A 232 5.73 8.51 11.37
CA ALA A 232 7.13 8.73 11.71
C ALA A 232 7.67 7.55 12.52
N VAL A 233 8.85 7.05 12.15
CA VAL A 233 9.49 5.90 12.81
C VAL A 233 9.69 6.16 14.29
N SER A 234 9.99 7.39 14.70
CA SER A 234 10.10 7.78 16.11
C SER A 234 8.81 7.58 16.91
N LYS A 235 7.64 7.74 16.28
CA LYS A 235 6.31 7.60 16.91
C LYS A 235 5.87 6.14 17.00
N ILE A 236 6.12 5.35 15.96
CA ILE A 236 5.64 3.96 15.86
C ILE A 236 6.62 2.91 16.42
N SER A 237 7.92 3.20 16.46
CA SER A 237 8.93 2.26 16.98
C SER A 237 8.75 1.86 18.45
N PRO A 238 8.34 2.76 19.37
CA PRO A 238 8.05 2.37 20.76
C PRO A 238 7.02 1.25 20.88
N VAL A 239 6.12 1.13 19.89
CA VAL A 239 5.03 0.14 19.86
C VAL A 239 5.42 -1.12 19.07
N THR A 240 6.30 -1.00 18.07
CA THR A 240 6.56 -2.07 17.08
C THR A 240 7.96 -2.66 17.10
N SER A 241 8.92 -2.06 17.81
CA SER A 241 10.35 -2.44 17.75
C SER A 241 10.67 -3.85 18.25
N THR A 242 9.82 -4.44 19.09
CA THR A 242 9.98 -5.81 19.62
C THR A 242 9.37 -6.88 18.72
N LEU A 243 8.62 -6.47 17.70
CA LEU A 243 7.96 -7.39 16.77
C LEU A 243 8.98 -7.99 15.81
N LYS A 244 8.70 -9.21 15.37
CA LYS A 244 9.57 -9.92 14.41
C LYS A 244 9.24 -9.48 12.99
N LEU A 245 10.27 -9.40 12.15
CA LEU A 245 10.09 -9.34 10.70
C LEU A 245 9.39 -10.62 10.21
N MET A 246 8.58 -10.46 9.16
CA MET A 246 7.89 -11.56 8.47
C MET A 246 8.74 -12.18 7.36
#